data_AF-A0A1Y6J454-F1
#
_entry.id   AF-A0A1Y6J454-F1
#
_cell.length_a   1.000
_cell.length_b   1.000
_cell.length_c   1.000
_cell.angle_alpha   90.00
_cell.angle_beta   90.00
_cell.angle_gamma   90.00
#
_symmetry.space_group_name_H-M   'P 1'
#
loop_
_entity.id
_entity.type
_entity.pdbx_description
1 polymer ?
#
loop_
_entity_poly.entity_id
_entity_poly.type
_entity_poly.pdbx_seq_one_letter_code
_entity_poly.pdbx_strand_id
1 'polypeptide(L)' 'MSESNHLDLHLTARGYLIDFLVTNTDPSTDQNELREILLFLNNLITFDELNLRKEEMEEAQITSDC' A
#
# COMPACT_ATOMS: atom_id res chain seq x y z
N MET A 1 15.65 16.44 -9.40
CA MET A 1 14.91 16.59 -8.12
C MET A 1 14.07 15.34 -7.97
N SER A 2 14.07 14.70 -6.80
CA SER A 2 13.81 13.27 -6.62
C SER A 2 12.34 12.86 -6.84
N GLU A 3 12.06 12.20 -7.96
CA GLU A 3 10.83 11.42 -8.22
C GLU A 3 10.87 10.02 -7.56
N SER A 4 11.56 9.86 -6.44
CA SER A 4 11.77 8.54 -5.80
C SER A 4 10.93 8.29 -4.55
N ASN A 5 10.07 9.23 -4.13
CA ASN A 5 9.43 9.14 -2.81
C ASN A 5 8.12 8.33 -2.78
N HIS A 6 7.45 8.13 -3.92
CA HIS A 6 6.21 7.34 -3.97
C HIS A 6 6.47 5.82 -4.05
N LEU A 7 7.60 5.42 -4.64
CA LEU A 7 7.88 4.00 -4.91
C LEU A 7 8.14 3.17 -3.64
N ASP A 8 8.51 3.80 -2.51
CA ASP A 8 8.83 3.07 -1.27
C ASP A 8 7.79 3.25 -0.15
N LEU A 9 6.84 4.18 -0.33
CA LEU A 9 5.80 4.45 0.68
C LEU A 9 4.92 3.24 0.92
N HIS A 10 4.57 2.52 -0.15
CA HIS A 10 3.74 1.33 -0.08
C HIS A 10 4.45 0.16 0.62
N LEU A 11 5.76 0.01 0.41
CA LEU A 11 6.60 -0.97 1.14
C LEU A 11 6.65 -0.64 2.63
N THR A 12 6.81 0.65 2.96
CA THR A 12 6.82 1.14 4.34
C THR A 12 5.47 0.90 5.02
N ALA A 13 4.36 1.20 4.35
CA ALA A 13 3.01 0.96 4.86
C ALA A 13 2.74 -0.53 5.10
N ARG A 14 3.17 -1.41 4.18
CA ARG A 14 3.09 -2.87 4.36
C ARG A 14 3.93 -3.34 5.54
N GLY A 15 5.11 -2.75 5.76
CA GLY A 15 5.93 -2.99 6.95
C GLY A 15 5.18 -2.70 8.24
N TYR A 16 4.53 -1.54 8.34
CA TYR A 16 3.72 -1.19 9.52
C TYR A 16 2.55 -2.14 9.76
N LEU A 17 1.90 -2.65 8.72
CA LEU A 17 0.83 -3.65 8.88
C LEU A 17 1.36 -4.97 9.48
N ILE A 18 2.55 -5.40 9.06
CA ILE A 18 3.21 -6.59 9.60
C ILE A 18 3.64 -6.35 11.05
N ASP A 19 4.24 -5.19 11.33
CA ASP A 19 4.63 -4.83 12.70
C ASP A 19 3.41 -4.81 13.62
N PHE A 20 2.29 -4.25 13.18
CA PHE A 20 1.05 -4.25 13.95
C PHE A 20 0.53 -5.67 14.21
N LEU A 21 0.59 -6.56 13.22
CA LEU A 21 0.23 -7.96 13.39
C LEU A 21 1.12 -8.69 14.42
N VAL A 22 2.42 -8.44 14.39
CA VAL A 22 3.41 -9.13 15.23
C VAL A 22 3.42 -8.57 16.66
N THR A 23 3.23 -7.25 16.80
CA THR A 23 3.34 -6.55 18.08
C THR A 23 2.02 -6.44 18.84
N ASN A 24 0.88 -6.76 18.20
CA ASN A 24 -0.41 -6.79 18.91
C ASN A 24 -0.48 -8.03 19.81
N THR A 25 -0.09 -7.83 21.07
CA THR A 25 -0.12 -8.86 22.12
C THR A 25 -1.32 -8.71 23.07
N ASP A 26 -2.29 -7.87 22.74
CA ASP A 26 -3.45 -7.62 23.61
C ASP A 26 -4.39 -8.84 23.55
N PRO A 27 -4.54 -9.60 24.66
CA PRO A 27 -5.38 -10.79 24.70
C PRO A 27 -6.88 -10.49 24.57
N SER A 28 -7.29 -9.22 24.69
CA SER A 28 -8.67 -8.78 24.48
C SER A 28 -9.00 -8.45 23.03
N THR A 29 -7.99 -8.37 22.15
CA THR A 29 -8.19 -8.11 20.73
C THR A 29 -8.67 -9.36 20.00
N ASP A 30 -9.78 -9.25 19.27
CA ASP A 30 -10.24 -10.28 18.34
C ASP A 30 -9.25 -10.37 17.16
N GLN A 31 -8.49 -11.46 17.13
CA GLN A 31 -7.46 -11.69 16.12
C GLN A 31 -8.04 -11.94 14.73
N ASN A 32 -9.29 -12.39 14.61
CA ASN A 32 -9.95 -12.57 13.32
C ASN A 32 -10.33 -11.22 12.73
N GLU A 33 -10.97 -10.35 13.53
CA GLU A 33 -11.33 -8.99 13.10
C GLU A 33 -10.06 -8.19 12.73
N LEU A 34 -9.02 -8.28 13.56
CA LEU A 34 -7.71 -7.69 13.28
C LEU A 34 -7.15 -8.17 11.93
N ARG A 35 -7.20 -9.47 11.67
CA ARG A 35 -6.72 -10.05 10.40
C ARG A 35 -7.50 -9.53 9.20
N GLU A 36 -8.82 -9.40 9.31
CA GLU A 36 -9.67 -8.86 8.26
C GLU A 36 -9.37 -7.39 7.97
N ILE A 37 -9.20 -6.58 9.01
CA ILE A 37 -8.79 -5.17 8.89
C ILE A 37 -7.44 -5.05 8.18
N LEU A 38 -6.45 -5.85 8.59
CA LEU A 38 -5.13 -5.83 7.97
C LEU A 38 -5.16 -6.28 6.50
N LEU A 39 -5.99 -7.26 6.15
CA LEU A 39 -6.22 -7.65 4.75
C LEU A 39 -6.87 -6.52 3.95
N PHE A 40 -7.87 -5.84 4.51
CA PHE A 40 -8.51 -4.69 3.87
C PHE A 40 -7.50 -3.57 3.59
N LEU A 41 -6.67 -3.21 4.58
CA LEU A 41 -5.64 -2.18 4.42
C LEU A 41 -4.57 -2.58 3.40
N ASN A 42 -4.15 -3.84 3.39
CA ASN A 42 -3.20 -4.35 2.39
C ASN A 42 -3.76 -4.26 0.96
N ASN A 43 -5.04 -4.61 0.78
CA ASN A 43 -5.73 -4.49 -0.49
C ASN A 43 -5.87 -3.03 -0.93
N LEU A 44 -6.14 -2.11 0.00
CA LEU A 44 -6.22 -0.68 -0.30
C LEU A 44 -4.87 -0.11 -0.78
N ILE A 45 -3.77 -0.45 -0.10
CA ILE A 45 -2.41 -0.06 -0.52
C ILE A 45 -2.13 -0.60 -1.94
N THR A 46 -2.48 -1.87 -2.19
CA THR A 46 -2.27 -2.49 -3.51
C THR A 46 -3.12 -1.84 -4.60
N PHE A 47 -4.35 -1.44 -4.29
CA PHE A 47 -5.22 -0.72 -5.21
C PHE A 47 -4.64 0.66 -5.56
N ASP A 48 -4.15 1.40 -4.56
CA ASP A 48 -3.51 2.70 -4.76
C ASP A 48 -2.26 2.58 -5.64
N GLU A 49 -1.40 1.58 -5.37
CA GLU A 49 -0.23 1.27 -6.22
C GLU A 49 -0.61 1.03 -7.69
N LEU A 50 -1.70 0.30 -7.94
CA LEU A 50 -2.16 0.00 -9.29
C LEU A 50 -2.71 1.24 -10.00
N ASN A 51 -3.40 2.12 -9.28
CA ASN A 51 -3.90 3.37 -9.85
C ASN A 51 -2.78 4.33 -10.21
N LEU A 52 -1.79 4.50 -9.33
CA LEU A 52 -0.61 5.34 -9.60
C LEU A 52 0.13 4.87 -10.85
N ARG A 53 0.38 3.56 -10.99
CA ARG A 53 1.02 3.01 -12.20
C ARG A 53 0.19 3.23 -13.46
N LYS A 54 -1.14 3.19 -13.35
CA LYS A 54 -2.03 3.43 -14.47
C LYS A 54 -1.98 4.89 -14.90
N GLU A 55 -1.98 5.82 -13.95
CA GLU A 55 -1.80 7.26 -14.20
C GLU A 55 -0.44 7.53 -14.89
N GLU A 56 0.66 6.95 -14.38
CA GLU A 56 2.00 7.06 -14.99
C GLU A 56 2.04 6.51 -16.43
N MET A 57 1.36 5.40 -16.71
CA MET A 57 1.28 4.82 -18.06
C MET A 57 0.46 5.69 -19.02
N GLU A 58 -0.63 6.28 -18.55
CA GLU A 58 -1.47 7.19 -19.35
C GLU A 58 -0.70 8.48 -19.69
N GLU A 59 0.06 9.04 -18.74
CA GLU A 59 0.93 10.20 -18.96
C GLU A 59 2.05 9.91 -19.97
N ALA A 60 2.71 8.75 -19.85
CA ALA A 60 3.77 8.34 -20.79
C ALA A 60 3.25 8.17 -22.23
N GLN A 61 2.04 7.63 -22.42
CA GLN A 61 1.42 7.46 -23.74
C GLN A 61 1.15 8.81 -24.42
N ILE A 62 0.67 9.82 -23.67
CA ILE A 62 0.41 11.16 -24.20
C ILE A 62 1.69 11.84 -24.70
N THR A 63 2.82 11.62 -24.03
CA THR A 63 4.12 12.20 -24.46
C THR A 63 4.75 11.49 -25.65
N SER A 64 4.37 10.23 -25.95
CA SER A 64 4.87 9.48 -27.11
C SER A 64 4.11 9.79 -28.41
N ASP A 65 2.90 10.32 -28.30
CA ASP A 65 2.01 10.60 -29.44
C ASP A 65 2.11 12.08 -29.93
N CYS A 66 3.03 12.88 -29.37
CA CYS A 66 3.43 14.23 -29.81
C CYS A 66 4.85 14.24 -30.39
#